data_AF-A0A1B1AF43-F1
#
_entry.id   AF-A0A1B1AF43-F1
#
_cell.length_a   1.000
_cell.length_b   1.000
_cell.length_c   1.000
_cell.angle_alpha   90.00
_cell.angle_beta   90.00
_cell.angle_gamma   90.00
#
_symmetry.space_group_name_H-M   'P 1'
#
loop_
_entity.id
_entity.type
_entity.pdbx_description
1 polymer ?
#
loop_
_entity_poly.entity_id
_entity_poly.type
_entity_poly.pdbx_seq_one_letter_code
_entity_poly.pdbx_strand_id
1 'polypeptide(L)' 'MVFLAQTLLFMLAVAGIVGGTLGLIFFAGGAMNKARPPEMRRRRALFAALCAGGIVASAALGFVAIPAILYLAHQ' A
#
# COMPACT_ATOMS: atom_id res chain seq x y z
N MET A 1 -8.78 -23.97 -7.97
CA MET A 1 -8.07 -23.34 -6.83
C MET A 1 -7.27 -22.11 -7.24
N VAL A 2 -6.58 -22.14 -8.38
CA VAL A 2 -5.78 -21.01 -8.92
C VAL A 2 -6.57 -19.70 -9.03
N PHE A 3 -7.80 -19.75 -9.58
CA PHE A 3 -8.66 -18.56 -9.68
C PHE A 3 -8.97 -17.90 -8.33
N LEU A 4 -9.22 -18.71 -7.29
CA LEU A 4 -9.50 -18.21 -5.94
C LEU A 4 -8.25 -17.55 -5.33
N ALA A 5 -7.08 -18.17 -5.49
CA ALA A 5 -5.81 -17.62 -5.03
C ALA A 5 -5.49 -16.28 -5.69
N GLN A 6 -5.65 -16.19 -7.02
CA GLN A 6 -5.48 -14.94 -7.78
C GLN A 6 -6.44 -13.85 -7.30
N THR A 7 -7.71 -14.19 -7.11
CA THR A 7 -8.73 -13.25 -6.65
C THR A 7 -8.41 -12.73 -5.25
N LEU A 8 -8.03 -13.61 -4.33
CA LEU A 8 -7.62 -13.22 -2.98
C LEU A 8 -6.41 -12.29 -3.00
N LEU A 9 -5.39 -12.61 -3.78
CA LEU A 9 -4.18 -11.80 -3.89
C LEU A 9 -4.47 -10.41 -4.49
N PHE A 10 -5.33 -10.36 -5.51
CA PHE A 10 -5.79 -9.11 -6.08
C PHE A 10 -6.54 -8.26 -5.04
N MET A 11 -7.48 -8.85 -4.29
CA MET A 11 -8.23 -8.14 -3.26
C MET A 11 -7.32 -7.65 -2.12
N LEU A 12 -6.29 -8.42 -1.74
CA LEU A 12 -5.29 -8.00 -0.77
C LEU A 12 -4.45 -6.82 -1.28
N ALA A 13 -4.02 -6.85 -2.53
CA ALA A 13 -3.30 -5.74 -3.15
C ALA A 13 -4.16 -4.46 -3.17
N VAL A 14 -5.44 -4.58 -3.56
CA VAL A 14 -6.40 -3.47 -3.52
C VAL A 14 -6.58 -2.94 -2.10
N ALA A 15 -6.78 -3.82 -1.11
CA ALA A 15 -6.92 -3.42 0.29
C ALA A 15 -5.68 -2.68 0.80
N GLY A 16 -4.48 -3.14 0.43
CA GLY A 16 -3.22 -2.47 0.75
C GLY A 16 -3.10 -1.07 0.14
N ILE A 17 -3.50 -0.91 -1.13
CA ILE A 17 -3.53 0.40 -1.80
C ILE A 17 -4.55 1.34 -1.15
N VAL A 18 -5.76 0.87 -0.87
CA VAL A 18 -6.82 1.69 -0.24
C VAL A 18 -6.41 2.09 1.17
N GLY A 19 -5.98 1.14 1.99
CA GLY A 19 -5.52 1.40 3.36
C GLY A 19 -4.30 2.33 3.40
N GLY A 20 -3.33 2.09 2.51
CA GLY A 20 -2.16 2.96 2.34
C GLY A 20 -2.55 4.37 1.92
N THR A 21 -3.52 4.53 1.02
CA THR A 21 -4.00 5.85 0.55
C THR A 21 -4.70 6.61 1.67
N LEU A 22 -5.58 5.95 2.43
CA LEU A 22 -6.25 6.56 3.58
C LEU A 22 -5.24 7.01 4.64
N GLY A 23 -4.26 6.15 4.96
CA GLY A 23 -3.17 6.47 5.87
C GLY A 23 -2.33 7.65 5.36
N LEU A 24 -1.95 7.62 4.09
CA LEU A 24 -1.18 8.67 3.43
C LEU A 24 -1.86 10.03 3.58
N ILE A 25 -3.15 10.14 3.24
CA ILE A 25 -3.92 11.39 3.33
C ILE A 25 -3.95 11.89 4.79
N PHE A 26 -4.23 11.00 5.74
CA PHE A 26 -4.30 11.35 7.16
C PHE A 26 -2.97 11.87 7.72
N PHE A 27 -1.87 11.17 7.42
CA PHE A 27 -0.55 11.55 7.92
C PHE A 27 0.04 12.74 7.17
N ALA A 28 -0.16 12.84 5.86
CA ALA A 28 0.29 13.97 5.04
C ALA A 28 -0.37 15.28 5.49
N GLY A 29 -1.69 15.28 5.70
CA GLY A 29 -2.39 16.47 6.23
C GLY A 29 -1.83 16.91 7.59
N GLY A 30 -1.51 15.96 8.47
CA GLY A 30 -0.90 16.26 9.76
C GLY A 30 0.56 16.73 9.67
N ALA A 31 1.31 16.33 8.65
CA ALA A 31 2.67 16.81 8.40
C ALA A 31 2.69 18.24 7.86
N MET A 32 1.67 18.64 7.10
CA MET A 32 1.52 19.99 6.56
C MET A 32 0.97 20.99 7.57
N ASN A 33 0.33 20.53 8.65
CA ASN A 33 -0.27 21.41 9.65
C ASN A 33 0.78 22.19 10.46
N LYS A 34 0.92 23.49 10.18
CA LYS A 34 1.86 24.40 10.86
C LYS A 34 1.53 24.67 12.33
N ALA A 35 0.30 24.41 12.78
CA ALA A 35 -0.07 24.55 14.18
C ALA A 35 0.57 23.49 15.09
N ARG A 36 1.16 22.43 14.51
CA ARG A 36 1.82 21.36 15.25
C ARG A 36 3.32 21.60 15.38
N PRO A 37 3.95 21.13 16.48
CA PRO A 37 5.39 21.21 16.65
C PRO A 37 6.14 20.47 15.53
N PRO A 38 7.33 20.96 15.14
CA PRO A 38 8.06 20.44 13.98
C PRO A 38 8.43 18.97 14.11
N GLU A 39 8.73 18.48 15.32
CA GLU A 39 9.03 17.06 15.55
C GLU A 39 7.83 16.16 15.22
N MET A 40 6.63 16.55 15.66
CA MET A 40 5.41 15.79 15.38
C MET A 40 5.09 15.78 13.88
N ARG A 41 5.33 16.90 13.19
CA ARG A 41 5.17 17.00 11.73
C ARG A 41 6.13 16.07 11.00
N ARG A 42 7.39 15.99 11.44
CA ARG A 42 8.41 15.09 10.87
C ARG A 42 8.05 13.62 11.06
N ARG A 43 7.58 13.24 12.25
CA ARG A 43 7.07 11.87 12.50
C ARG A 43 5.89 11.52 11.59
N ARG A 44 4.95 12.45 11.41
CA ARG A 44 3.83 12.24 10.48
C ARG A 44 4.27 12.17 9.03
N ALA A 45 5.26 12.96 8.61
CA ALA A 45 5.83 12.85 7.27
C ALA A 45 6.47 11.48 7.04
N LEU A 46 7.16 10.92 8.04
CA LEU A 46 7.70 9.56 7.98
C LEU A 46 6.59 8.51 7.83
N PHE A 47 5.51 8.61 8.61
CA PHE A 47 4.37 7.69 8.45
C PHE A 47 3.68 7.83 7.09
N ALA A 48 3.54 9.05 6.58
CA ALA A 48 3.03 9.29 5.22
C ALA A 48 3.94 8.61 4.17
N ALA A 49 5.26 8.74 4.29
CA ALA A 49 6.20 8.08 3.39
C ALA A 49 6.11 6.55 3.47
N LEU A 50 5.95 5.99 4.67
CA LEU A 50 5.72 4.55 4.86
C LEU A 50 4.41 4.09 4.20
N CYS A 51 3.33 4.87 4.32
CA CYS A 51 2.08 4.59 3.61
C CYS A 51 2.27 4.61 2.09
N ALA A 52 2.99 5.60 1.56
CA ALA A 52 3.32 5.65 0.13
C ALA A 52 4.13 4.42 -0.31
N GLY A 53 5.13 4.01 0.48
CA GLY A 53 5.89 2.78 0.25
C GLY A 53 5.00 1.54 0.27
N GLY A 54 4.04 1.46 1.20
CA GLY A 54 3.06 0.37 1.28
C GLY A 54 2.15 0.27 0.06
N ILE A 55 1.72 1.41 -0.51
CA ILE A 55 0.95 1.45 -1.77
C ILE A 55 1.78 0.85 -2.91
N VAL A 56 3.03 1.31 -3.08
CA VAL A 56 3.93 0.83 -4.14
C VAL A 56 4.20 -0.66 -3.98
N ALA A 57 4.48 -1.12 -2.76
CA ALA A 57 4.69 -2.53 -2.47
C ALA A 57 3.44 -3.39 -2.79
N SER A 58 2.25 -2.90 -2.44
CA SER A 58 0.99 -3.58 -2.74
C SER A 58 0.73 -3.67 -4.25
N ALA A 59 0.98 -2.58 -4.98
CA ALA A 59 0.85 -2.55 -6.43
C ALA A 59 1.85 -3.49 -7.12
N ALA A 60 3.12 -3.49 -6.68
CA ALA A 60 4.16 -4.36 -7.19
C ALA A 60 3.83 -5.84 -6.94
N LEU A 61 3.38 -6.19 -5.74
CA LEU A 61 2.94 -7.56 -5.41
C LEU A 61 1.76 -7.99 -6.26
N GLY A 62 0.74 -7.14 -6.44
CA GLY A 62 -0.38 -7.44 -7.33
C GLY A 62 0.05 -7.66 -8.79
N PHE A 63 0.97 -6.83 -9.30
CA PHE A 63 1.46 -6.91 -10.67
C PHE A 63 2.33 -8.14 -10.93
N VAL A 64 3.20 -8.52 -9.98
CA VAL A 64 4.17 -9.62 -10.15
C VAL A 64 3.59 -10.98 -9.73
N ALA A 65 2.77 -11.02 -8.68
CA ALA A 65 2.27 -12.30 -8.13
C ALA A 65 1.22 -12.95 -9.04
N ILE A 66 0.39 -12.16 -9.74
CA ILE A 66 -0.65 -12.70 -10.62
C ILE A 66 -0.02 -13.47 -11.81
N PRO A 67 0.93 -12.92 -12.59
CA PRO A 67 1.65 -13.66 -13.62
C PRO A 67 2.41 -14.87 -13.07
N ALA A 68 3.03 -14.78 -11.89
CA ALA A 68 3.75 -15.89 -11.29
C ALA A 68 2.82 -17.07 -10.95
N ILE A 69 1.62 -16.79 -10.42
CA ILE A 69 0.60 -17.82 -10.17
C ILE A 69 0.14 -18.46 -11.47
N LEU A 70 -0.08 -17.67 -12.53
CA LEU A 70 -0.48 -18.19 -13.84
C LEU A 70 0.61 -19.06 -14.47
N TYR A 71 1.88 -18.66 -14.34
CA TYR A 71 3.01 -19.45 -14.81
C TYR A 71 3.09 -20.80 -14.10
N LEU A 72 3.02 -20.81 -12.76
CA LEU A 72 3.04 -22.05 -11.97
C LEU A 72 1.81 -22.93 -12.21
N ALA A 73 0.66 -22.34 -12.55
CA ALA A 73 -0.55 -23.09 -12.87
C ALA A 73 -0.53 -23.71 -14.27
N HIS A 74 0.35 -23.25 -15.15
CA HIS A 74 0.51 -23.77 -16.51
C HIS A 74 1.54 -24.91 -16.59
N GLN A 75 2.43 -25.02 -15.60
CA GLN A 75 3.37 -26.14 -15.44
C GLN A 75 2.65 -27.38 -14.89
#